data_AF-A0A1B3Z880-F1
#
_entry.id   AF-A0A1B3Z880-F1
#
_cell.length_a   1.000
_cell.length_b   1.000
_cell.length_c   1.000
_cell.angle_alpha   90.00
_cell.angle_beta   90.00
_cell.angle_gamma   90.00
#
_symmetry.space_group_name_H-M   'P 1'
#
loop_
_entity.id
_entity.type
_entity.pdbx_description
1 polymer ?
#
loop_
_entity_poly.entity_id
_entity_poly.type
_entity_poly.pdbx_seq_one_letter_code
_entity_poly.pdbx_strand_id
1 'polypeptide(L)'
;MGPVLGVFGLLALIVGLLMFIPLKVLRAKRRVALWLSVGGFVSFVLGLILTPTPAQQGQPEVSATTHPAPSAARPPGSPDIKARAEREATALWDSVVRIDEACSSASKRVAKAGASADPYQIYPAAKAAEEACSSASTETNKLLPPASLDGSQKTAFADAIEKCGQAQMVRSTAYSKVAEVVDGNLRPSAVTEAKEYLQTAQSASIFCAAGFFDAAAKSGIDTKMFKGE
;
A
#
# COMPACT_ATOMS: atom_id res chain seq x y z
N MET A 1 5.74 -2.17 25.05
CA MET A 1 6.19 -0.76 25.19
C MET A 1 6.71 -0.14 23.90
N GLY A 2 7.19 -0.91 22.91
CA GLY A 2 7.62 -0.41 21.60
C GLY A 2 6.62 0.46 20.79
N PRO A 3 5.32 0.13 20.69
CA PRO A 3 4.39 0.93 19.88
C PRO A 3 4.11 2.31 20.48
N VAL A 4 4.17 2.45 21.81
CA VAL A 4 3.97 3.75 22.49
C VAL A 4 5.11 4.72 22.16
N LEU A 5 6.35 4.23 22.13
CA LEU A 5 7.53 5.04 21.77
C LEU A 5 7.50 5.52 20.30
N GLY A 6 7.00 4.70 19.38
CA GLY A 6 6.84 5.08 17.98
C GLY A 6 5.84 6.22 17.77
N VAL A 7 4.73 6.22 18.53
CA VAL A 7 3.73 7.30 18.47
C VAL A 7 4.30 8.63 19.00
N PHE A 8 5.10 8.61 20.07
CA PHE A 8 5.77 9.81 20.57
C PHE A 8 6.79 10.38 19.57
N GLY A 9 7.53 9.52 18.86
CA GLY A 9 8.45 9.95 17.78
C GLY A 9 7.73 10.60 16.60
N LEU A 10 6.61 10.02 16.16
CA LEU A 10 5.79 10.57 15.08
C LEU A 10 5.19 11.94 15.47
N LEU A 11 4.65 12.06 16.69
CA LEU A 11 4.09 13.32 17.20
C LEU A 11 5.15 14.43 17.28
N ALA A 12 6.36 14.11 17.77
CA ALA A 12 7.47 15.07 17.81
C ALA A 12 7.88 15.55 16.41
N LEU A 13 7.88 14.66 15.41
CA LEU A 13 8.19 14.98 14.02
C LEU A 13 7.13 15.91 13.40
N ILE A 14 5.84 15.64 13.64
CA ILE A 14 4.72 16.47 13.18
C ILE A 14 4.79 17.87 13.82
N VAL A 15 5.05 17.97 15.12
CA VAL A 15 5.21 19.26 15.82
C VAL A 15 6.42 20.03 15.27
N GLY A 16 7.53 19.34 14.98
CA GLY A 16 8.71 19.94 14.35
C GLY A 16 8.42 20.51 12.95
N LEU A 17 7.66 19.78 12.13
CA LEU A 17 7.23 20.22 10.79
C LEU A 17 6.27 21.43 10.83
N LEU A 18 5.29 21.42 11.74
CA LEU A 18 4.37 22.54 11.93
C LEU A 18 5.09 23.82 12.37
N MET A 19 6.15 23.69 13.18
CA MET A 19 7.01 24.81 13.57
C MET A 19 7.92 25.32 12.43
N PHE A 20 8.09 24.54 11.35
CA PHE A 20 8.84 24.93 10.17
C PHE A 20 8.00 25.70 9.13
N ILE A 21 6.68 25.74 9.28
CA ILE A 21 5.80 26.61 8.49
C ILE A 21 6.22 28.06 8.75
N PRO A 22 6.51 28.87 7.71
CA PRO A 22 7.17 30.16 7.87
C PRO A 22 6.20 31.22 8.38
N LEU A 23 5.87 31.18 9.66
CA LEU A 23 5.38 32.36 10.39
C LEU A 23 6.55 33.35 10.43
N LYS A 24 6.45 34.43 9.64
CA LYS A 24 7.49 35.45 9.39
C LYS A 24 8.09 36.13 10.63
N VAL A 25 7.72 35.73 11.85
CA VAL A 25 7.97 36.47 13.09
C VAL A 25 9.07 35.86 13.99
N LEU A 26 9.58 34.65 13.75
CA LEU A 26 10.45 33.97 14.74
C LEU A 26 11.78 33.44 14.17
N ARG A 27 12.63 34.34 13.64
CA ARG A 27 14.01 33.98 13.22
C ARG A 27 14.89 33.45 14.37
N ALA A 28 14.61 33.84 15.62
CA ALA A 28 15.40 33.41 16.78
C ALA A 28 15.12 31.95 17.23
N LYS A 29 13.97 31.36 16.88
CA LYS A 29 13.60 29.98 17.30
C LYS A 29 13.94 28.90 16.28
N ARG A 30 14.44 29.26 15.09
CA ARG A 30 14.76 28.33 13.99
C ARG A 30 15.83 27.30 14.35
N ARG A 31 16.80 27.65 15.21
CA ARG A 31 17.83 26.71 15.68
C ARG A 31 17.22 25.63 16.58
N VAL A 32 16.34 25.99 17.50
CA VAL A 32 15.69 25.02 18.41
C VAL A 32 14.77 24.06 17.64
N ALA A 33 14.02 24.59 16.66
CA ALA A 33 13.19 23.75 15.78
C ALA A 33 14.03 22.75 14.96
N LEU A 34 15.19 23.17 14.46
CA LEU A 34 16.13 22.28 13.77
C LEU A 34 16.62 21.15 14.69
N TRP A 35 17.06 21.48 15.91
CA TRP A 35 17.54 20.49 16.87
C TRP A 35 16.45 19.49 17.30
N LEU A 36 15.20 19.95 17.48
CA LEU A 36 14.07 19.07 17.78
C LEU A 36 13.72 18.14 16.61
N SER A 37 13.78 18.64 15.36
CA SER A 37 13.51 17.82 14.17
C SER A 37 14.56 16.72 13.96
N VAL A 38 15.84 17.05 14.16
CA VAL A 38 16.95 16.08 14.06
C VAL A 38 16.86 15.06 15.19
N GLY A 39 16.58 15.49 16.42
CA GLY A 39 16.38 14.59 17.57
C GLY A 39 15.24 13.60 17.35
N GLY A 40 14.08 14.08 16.87
CA GLY A 40 12.92 13.23 16.57
C GLY A 40 13.20 12.20 15.47
N PHE A 41 13.93 12.60 14.41
CA PHE A 41 14.30 11.70 13.32
C PHE A 41 15.26 10.60 13.79
N VAL A 42 16.27 10.93 14.59
CA VAL A 42 17.22 9.95 15.14
C VAL A 42 16.50 8.95 16.05
N SER A 43 15.59 9.40 16.92
CA SER A 43 14.80 8.50 17.77
C SER A 43 13.86 7.58 16.97
N PHE A 44 13.28 8.07 15.87
CA PHE A 44 12.44 7.25 14.99
C PHE A 44 13.24 6.14 14.29
N VAL A 45 14.44 6.46 13.77
CA VAL A 45 15.33 5.48 13.14
C VAL A 45 15.81 4.43 14.15
N LEU A 46 16.17 4.84 15.38
CA LEU A 46 16.55 3.90 16.44
C LEU A 46 15.40 2.97 16.84
N GLY A 47 14.17 3.48 16.85
CA GLY A 47 12.97 2.68 17.12
C GLY A 47 12.71 1.60 16.08
N LEU A 48 12.97 1.88 14.79
CA LEU A 48 12.84 0.91 13.70
C LEU A 48 13.88 -0.21 13.74
N ILE A 49 15.08 0.04 14.25
CA ILE A 49 16.15 -0.98 14.33
C ILE A 49 15.89 -1.97 15.47
N LEU A 50 15.20 -1.53 16.53
CA LEU A 50 14.95 -2.33 17.75
C LEU A 50 13.63 -3.10 17.73
N THR A 51 12.78 -2.94 16.71
CA THR A 51 11.58 -3.78 16.58
C THR A 51 11.98 -5.18 16.12
N PRO A 52 11.74 -6.23 16.94
CA PRO A 52 12.08 -7.59 16.55
C PRO A 52 11.28 -7.97 15.31
N THR A 53 12.00 -8.34 14.25
CA THR A 53 11.44 -8.88 13.02
C THR A 53 10.50 -10.04 13.38
N PRO A 54 9.21 -10.00 13.01
CA PRO A 54 8.31 -11.12 13.26
C PRO A 54 8.88 -12.36 12.57
N ALA A 55 9.03 -13.44 13.34
CA ALA A 55 9.49 -14.72 12.85
C ALA A 55 8.58 -15.19 11.70
N GLN A 56 9.17 -15.37 10.51
CA GLN A 56 8.51 -16.01 9.37
C GLN A 56 8.05 -17.42 9.80
N GLN A 57 6.75 -17.57 10.06
CA GLN A 57 6.13 -18.89 10.22
C GLN A 57 6.16 -19.60 8.87
N GLY A 58 6.69 -20.82 8.88
CA GLY A 58 7.06 -21.60 7.71
C GLY A 58 5.93 -21.77 6.69
N GLN A 59 6.28 -21.50 5.43
CA GLN A 59 5.47 -21.91 4.30
C GLN A 59 5.47 -23.45 4.18
N PRO A 60 4.33 -24.07 3.87
CA PRO A 60 4.26 -25.48 3.54
C PRO A 60 4.99 -25.75 2.21
N GLU A 61 5.84 -26.76 2.23
CA GLU A 61 6.58 -27.32 1.10
C GLU A 61 5.59 -27.90 0.08
N VAL A 62 5.32 -27.17 -1.00
CA VAL A 62 4.46 -27.63 -2.09
C VAL A 62 5.24 -28.60 -2.97
N SER A 63 4.77 -29.85 -3.01
CA SER A 63 5.33 -30.94 -3.78
C SER A 63 5.46 -30.60 -5.27
N ALA A 64 6.64 -30.92 -5.81
CA ALA A 64 7.03 -30.74 -7.19
C ALA A 64 6.10 -31.50 -8.15
N THR A 65 5.45 -30.77 -9.05
CA THR A 65 4.77 -31.34 -10.22
C THR A 65 5.76 -31.41 -11.37
N THR A 66 5.94 -32.62 -11.92
CA THR A 66 6.82 -32.97 -13.04
C THR A 66 6.62 -32.04 -14.24
N HIS A 67 7.70 -31.36 -14.66
CA HIS A 67 7.74 -30.56 -15.88
C HIS A 67 8.20 -31.37 -17.10
N PRO A 68 7.64 -31.10 -18.30
CA PRO A 68 8.02 -31.72 -19.56
C PRO A 68 9.41 -31.25 -20.06
N ALA A 69 9.92 -32.01 -21.03
CA ALA A 69 11.29 -32.03 -21.56
C ALA A 69 11.95 -30.65 -21.86
N PRO A 70 13.28 -30.55 -21.74
CA PRO A 70 14.00 -29.29 -21.82
C PRO A 70 14.01 -28.75 -23.26
N SER A 71 13.23 -27.69 -23.48
CA SER A 71 13.42 -26.78 -24.61
C SER A 71 14.79 -26.11 -24.45
N ALA A 72 15.63 -26.17 -25.49
CA ALA A 72 17.00 -25.68 -25.52
C ALA A 72 17.18 -24.38 -24.72
N ALA A 73 18.03 -24.45 -23.68
CA ALA A 73 18.32 -23.35 -22.77
C ALA A 73 18.85 -22.15 -23.56
N ARG A 74 18.03 -21.11 -23.70
CA ARG A 74 18.47 -19.81 -24.21
C ARG A 74 19.49 -19.23 -23.22
N PRO A 75 20.57 -18.59 -23.70
CA PRO A 75 21.55 -17.99 -22.81
C PRO A 75 20.87 -16.95 -21.89
N PRO A 76 21.10 -17.02 -20.57
CA PRO A 76 20.56 -16.05 -19.62
C PRO A 76 21.07 -14.66 -19.97
N GLY A 77 20.17 -13.67 -20.01
CA GLY A 77 20.52 -12.28 -20.27
C GLY A 77 20.43 -11.82 -21.74
N SER A 78 19.83 -12.58 -22.65
CA SER A 78 19.55 -12.04 -23.99
C SER A 78 18.65 -10.78 -23.88
N PRO A 79 18.90 -9.71 -24.66
CA PRO A 79 18.08 -8.49 -24.66
C PRO A 79 16.58 -8.76 -24.83
N ASP A 80 16.24 -9.83 -25.54
CA ASP A 80 14.86 -10.27 -25.78
C ASP A 80 14.13 -10.69 -24.49
N ILE A 81 14.84 -11.30 -23.53
CA ILE A 81 14.26 -11.73 -22.24
C ILE A 81 13.92 -10.50 -21.40
N LYS A 82 14.82 -9.52 -21.35
CA LYS A 82 14.59 -8.27 -20.61
C LYS A 82 13.40 -7.51 -21.18
N ALA A 83 13.37 -7.28 -22.49
CA ALA A 83 12.26 -6.57 -23.13
C ALA A 83 10.92 -7.32 -22.96
N ARG A 84 10.95 -8.65 -22.91
CA ARG A 84 9.77 -9.46 -22.61
C ARG A 84 9.31 -9.29 -21.16
N ALA A 85 10.24 -9.34 -20.20
CA ALA A 85 9.94 -9.13 -18.79
C ALA A 85 9.37 -7.74 -18.50
N GLU A 86 9.91 -6.71 -19.16
CA GLU A 86 9.38 -5.34 -19.09
C GLU A 86 7.92 -5.29 -19.58
N ARG A 87 7.62 -5.84 -20.76
CA ARG A 87 6.24 -5.87 -21.30
C ARG A 87 5.28 -6.65 -20.39
N GLU A 88 5.69 -7.80 -19.88
CA GLU A 88 4.86 -8.62 -18.99
C GLU A 88 4.62 -7.91 -17.64
N ALA A 89 5.63 -7.25 -17.08
CA ALA A 89 5.50 -6.47 -15.85
C ALA A 89 4.61 -5.23 -16.02
N THR A 90 4.72 -4.52 -17.15
CA THR A 90 3.83 -3.40 -17.48
C THR A 90 2.39 -3.88 -17.61
N ALA A 91 2.15 -4.96 -18.38
CA ALA A 91 0.80 -5.51 -18.54
C ALA A 91 0.19 -5.99 -17.22
N LEU A 92 1.01 -6.54 -16.32
CA LEU A 92 0.58 -6.90 -14.97
C LEU A 92 0.19 -5.66 -14.16
N TRP A 93 1.00 -4.61 -14.17
CA TRP A 93 0.68 -3.36 -13.47
C TRP A 93 -0.58 -2.69 -14.01
N ASP A 94 -0.73 -2.62 -15.34
CA ASP A 94 -1.94 -2.09 -15.98
C ASP A 94 -3.18 -2.88 -15.54
N SER A 95 -3.04 -4.19 -15.33
CA SER A 95 -4.11 -5.03 -14.82
C SER A 95 -4.46 -4.68 -13.37
N VAL A 96 -3.46 -4.47 -12.51
CA VAL A 96 -3.67 -4.00 -11.12
C VAL A 96 -4.37 -2.64 -11.11
N VAL A 97 -3.92 -1.68 -11.92
CA VAL A 97 -4.53 -0.34 -12.01
C VAL A 97 -5.98 -0.41 -12.48
N ARG A 98 -6.28 -1.21 -13.51
CA ARG A 98 -7.66 -1.40 -13.99
C ARG A 98 -8.56 -2.04 -12.92
N ILE A 99 -8.05 -3.02 -12.18
CA ILE A 99 -8.77 -3.65 -11.07
C ILE A 99 -9.01 -2.63 -9.93
N ASP A 100 -8.01 -1.81 -9.61
CA ASP A 100 -8.11 -0.74 -8.60
C ASP A 100 -9.15 0.34 -8.98
N GLU A 101 -9.31 0.63 -10.28
CA GLU A 101 -10.18 1.70 -10.76
C GLU A 101 -11.65 1.53 -10.31
N ALA A 102 -12.15 0.29 -10.27
CA ALA A 102 -13.50 0.01 -9.77
C ALA A 102 -13.68 0.42 -8.30
N CYS A 103 -12.72 0.02 -7.44
CA CYS A 103 -12.68 0.39 -6.03
C CYS A 103 -12.47 1.91 -5.84
N SER A 104 -11.57 2.51 -6.62
CA SER A 104 -11.27 3.96 -6.60
C SER A 104 -12.47 4.81 -7.04
N SER A 105 -13.18 4.38 -8.08
CA SER A 105 -14.41 5.03 -8.55
C SER A 105 -15.51 4.97 -7.48
N ALA A 106 -15.71 3.81 -6.84
CA ALA A 106 -16.64 3.66 -5.74
C ALA A 106 -16.25 4.52 -4.52
N SER A 107 -14.96 4.55 -4.19
CA SER A 107 -14.37 5.42 -3.15
C SER A 107 -14.68 6.90 -3.38
N LYS A 108 -14.55 7.38 -4.62
CA LYS A 108 -14.90 8.77 -4.98
C LYS A 108 -16.39 9.06 -4.77
N ARG A 109 -17.28 8.08 -5.00
CA ARG A 109 -18.72 8.22 -4.70
C ARG A 109 -18.97 8.36 -3.20
N VAL A 110 -18.27 7.59 -2.36
CA VAL A 110 -18.33 7.75 -0.89
C VAL A 110 -17.90 9.15 -0.47
N ALA A 111 -16.78 9.65 -1.00
CA ALA A 111 -16.30 10.99 -0.71
C ALA A 111 -17.31 12.08 -1.13
N LYS A 112 -17.91 11.95 -2.32
CA LYS A 112 -18.96 12.86 -2.81
C LYS A 112 -20.22 12.81 -1.93
N ALA A 113 -20.65 11.62 -1.52
CA ALA A 113 -21.78 11.45 -0.60
C ALA A 113 -21.45 12.07 0.77
N GLY A 114 -20.23 11.87 1.28
CA GLY A 114 -19.76 12.45 2.54
C GLY A 114 -19.82 13.98 2.55
N ALA A 115 -19.60 14.63 1.41
CA ALA A 115 -19.71 16.08 1.29
C ALA A 115 -21.15 16.62 1.45
N SER A 116 -22.17 15.78 1.25
CA SER A 116 -23.58 16.16 1.47
C SER A 116 -24.01 16.08 2.95
N ALA A 117 -23.20 15.42 3.79
CA ALA A 117 -23.53 15.06 5.17
C ALA A 117 -24.86 14.29 5.34
N ASP A 118 -25.42 13.73 4.26
CA ASP A 118 -26.64 12.93 4.29
C ASP A 118 -26.29 11.44 4.50
N PRO A 119 -26.60 10.85 5.67
CA PRO A 119 -26.32 9.44 5.95
C PRO A 119 -27.01 8.49 4.96
N TYR A 120 -28.17 8.86 4.41
CA TYR A 120 -28.91 8.04 3.44
C TYR A 120 -28.20 7.95 2.08
N GLN A 121 -27.30 8.89 1.77
CA GLN A 121 -26.44 8.83 0.58
C GLN A 121 -25.12 8.12 0.86
N ILE A 122 -24.58 8.29 2.08
CA ILE A 122 -23.26 7.74 2.44
C ILE A 122 -23.33 6.22 2.61
N TYR A 123 -24.36 5.69 3.27
CA TYR A 123 -24.49 4.26 3.52
C TYR A 123 -24.46 3.41 2.23
N PRO A 124 -25.34 3.63 1.23
CA PRO A 124 -25.31 2.82 0.01
C PRO A 124 -24.02 3.01 -0.79
N ALA A 125 -23.43 4.21 -0.77
CA ALA A 125 -22.14 4.45 -1.40
C ALA A 125 -21.01 3.65 -0.73
N ALA A 126 -21.01 3.59 0.61
CA ALA A 126 -20.03 2.85 1.39
C ALA A 126 -20.14 1.34 1.14
N LYS A 127 -21.36 0.77 1.14
CA LYS A 127 -21.58 -0.64 0.79
C LYS A 127 -21.12 -0.98 -0.63
N ALA A 128 -21.41 -0.11 -1.61
CA ALA A 128 -20.94 -0.29 -2.97
C ALA A 128 -19.40 -0.22 -3.08
N ALA A 129 -18.76 0.62 -2.26
CA ALA A 129 -17.30 0.69 -2.20
C ALA A 129 -16.67 -0.52 -1.51
N GLU A 130 -17.27 -1.00 -0.42
CA GLU A 130 -16.88 -2.25 0.24
C GLU A 130 -16.88 -3.43 -0.76
N GLU A 131 -18.00 -3.65 -1.46
CA GLU A 131 -18.12 -4.73 -2.44
C GLU A 131 -17.12 -4.59 -3.59
N ALA A 132 -16.98 -3.39 -4.16
CA ALA A 132 -16.04 -3.13 -5.24
C ALA A 132 -14.58 -3.38 -4.82
N CYS A 133 -14.19 -2.96 -3.61
CA CYS A 133 -12.83 -3.17 -3.11
C CYS A 133 -12.58 -4.63 -2.70
N SER A 134 -13.58 -5.34 -2.15
CA SER A 134 -13.49 -6.78 -1.87
C SER A 134 -13.33 -7.60 -3.16
N SER A 135 -14.12 -7.27 -4.19
CA SER A 135 -13.99 -7.87 -5.51
C SER A 135 -12.62 -7.57 -6.14
N ALA A 136 -12.16 -6.32 -6.07
CA ALA A 136 -10.85 -5.92 -6.55
C ALA A 136 -9.71 -6.69 -5.84
N SER A 137 -9.83 -6.93 -4.53
CA SER A 137 -8.89 -7.77 -3.79
C SER A 137 -8.84 -9.19 -4.35
N THR A 138 -10.01 -9.80 -4.57
CA THR A 138 -10.13 -11.16 -5.11
C THR A 138 -9.54 -11.27 -6.51
N GLU A 139 -9.83 -10.32 -7.41
CA GLU A 139 -9.28 -10.31 -8.77
C GLU A 139 -7.78 -10.04 -8.79
N THR A 140 -7.29 -9.16 -7.92
CA THR A 140 -5.84 -8.89 -7.80
C THR A 140 -5.09 -10.15 -7.39
N ASN A 141 -5.61 -10.92 -6.42
CA ASN A 141 -4.97 -12.15 -5.95
C ASN A 141 -4.98 -13.31 -6.97
N LYS A 142 -5.75 -13.19 -8.06
CA LYS A 142 -5.72 -14.15 -9.18
C LYS A 142 -4.61 -13.84 -10.18
N LEU A 143 -4.00 -12.65 -10.11
CA LEU A 143 -2.92 -12.28 -11.00
C LEU A 143 -1.69 -13.14 -10.74
N LEU A 144 -0.94 -13.41 -11.81
CA LEU A 144 0.28 -14.18 -11.75
C LEU A 144 1.49 -13.27 -12.02
N PRO A 145 2.62 -13.50 -11.35
CA PRO A 145 3.86 -12.78 -11.64
C PRO A 145 4.34 -13.11 -13.08
N PRO A 146 5.11 -12.21 -13.72
CA PRO A 146 5.59 -12.39 -15.10
C PRO A 146 6.29 -13.74 -15.29
N ALA A 147 5.95 -14.44 -16.37
CA ALA A 147 6.44 -15.79 -16.64
C ALA A 147 7.91 -15.80 -17.08
N SER A 148 8.40 -14.69 -17.62
CA SER A 148 9.80 -14.54 -18.01
C SER A 148 10.76 -14.29 -16.85
N LEU A 149 10.25 -14.04 -15.63
CA LEU A 149 11.07 -13.85 -14.43
C LEU A 149 11.30 -15.17 -13.71
N ASP A 150 12.47 -15.32 -13.10
CA ASP A 150 12.85 -16.51 -12.34
C ASP A 150 13.10 -16.21 -10.86
N GLY A 151 13.15 -17.29 -10.06
CA GLY A 151 13.52 -17.28 -8.65
C GLY A 151 12.99 -16.09 -7.84
N SER A 152 13.92 -15.29 -7.32
CA SER A 152 13.64 -14.17 -6.43
C SER A 152 12.86 -13.03 -7.08
N GLN A 153 12.98 -12.83 -8.41
CA GLN A 153 12.23 -11.80 -9.13
C GLN A 153 10.75 -12.15 -9.16
N LYS A 154 10.44 -13.42 -9.47
CA LYS A 154 9.06 -13.92 -9.48
C LYS A 154 8.40 -13.81 -8.10
N THR A 155 9.14 -14.15 -7.04
CA THR A 155 8.69 -13.97 -5.65
C THR A 155 8.42 -12.49 -5.34
N ALA A 156 9.31 -11.58 -5.73
CA ALA A 156 9.11 -10.15 -5.47
C ALA A 156 7.82 -9.60 -6.12
N PHE A 157 7.49 -10.03 -7.34
CA PHE A 157 6.23 -9.66 -7.98
C PHE A 157 5.01 -10.34 -7.33
N ALA A 158 5.13 -11.60 -6.88
CA ALA A 158 4.07 -12.26 -6.13
C ALA A 158 3.75 -11.53 -4.82
N ASP A 159 4.78 -11.14 -4.06
CA ASP A 159 4.65 -10.35 -2.84
C ASP A 159 4.01 -8.98 -3.11
N ALA A 160 4.33 -8.36 -4.25
CA ALA A 160 3.73 -7.09 -4.67
C ALA A 160 2.23 -7.24 -5.00
N ILE A 161 1.86 -8.31 -5.73
CA ILE A 161 0.45 -8.66 -6.00
C ILE A 161 -0.30 -8.86 -4.68
N GLU A 162 0.26 -9.65 -3.75
CA GLU A 162 -0.35 -9.92 -2.45
C GLU A 162 -0.57 -8.62 -1.66
N LYS A 163 0.44 -7.73 -1.59
CA LYS A 163 0.31 -6.42 -0.94
C LYS A 163 -0.80 -5.57 -1.56
N CYS A 164 -0.96 -5.60 -2.88
CA CYS A 164 -2.06 -4.92 -3.55
C CYS A 164 -3.42 -5.54 -3.19
N GLY A 165 -3.53 -6.87 -3.17
CA GLY A 165 -4.73 -7.56 -2.72
C GLY A 165 -5.09 -7.20 -1.27
N GLN A 166 -4.12 -7.19 -0.37
CA GLN A 166 -4.29 -6.76 1.02
C GLN A 166 -4.71 -5.28 1.12
N ALA A 167 -4.13 -4.39 0.31
CA ALA A 167 -4.52 -2.98 0.29
C ALA A 167 -5.99 -2.77 -0.11
N GLN A 168 -6.48 -3.52 -1.10
CA GLN A 168 -7.90 -3.49 -1.46
C GLN A 168 -8.79 -4.05 -0.34
N MET A 169 -8.34 -5.11 0.34
CA MET A 169 -9.07 -5.66 1.49
C MET A 169 -9.16 -4.64 2.64
N VAL A 170 -8.07 -3.93 2.94
CA VAL A 170 -8.07 -2.86 3.95
C VAL A 170 -9.04 -1.74 3.58
N ARG A 171 -9.10 -1.34 2.30
CA ARG A 171 -10.09 -0.36 1.80
C ARG A 171 -11.52 -0.88 1.96
N SER A 172 -11.77 -2.16 1.64
CA SER A 172 -13.07 -2.80 1.85
C SER A 172 -13.50 -2.73 3.31
N THR A 173 -12.63 -3.13 4.23
CA THR A 173 -12.88 -3.05 5.69
C THR A 173 -13.14 -1.61 6.14
N ALA A 174 -12.39 -0.64 5.62
CA ALA A 174 -12.60 0.77 5.93
C ALA A 174 -14.01 1.23 5.54
N TYR A 175 -14.49 0.87 4.34
CA TYR A 175 -15.85 1.21 3.91
C TYR A 175 -16.94 0.46 4.68
N SER A 176 -16.67 -0.79 5.07
CA SER A 176 -17.56 -1.52 5.99
C SER A 176 -17.73 -0.76 7.31
N LYS A 177 -16.64 -0.25 7.89
CA LYS A 177 -16.66 0.58 9.11
C LYS A 177 -17.37 1.92 8.91
N VAL A 178 -17.21 2.56 7.76
CA VAL A 178 -17.98 3.76 7.42
C VAL A 178 -19.48 3.45 7.36
N ALA A 179 -19.88 2.34 6.74
CA ALA A 179 -21.27 1.92 6.68
C ALA A 179 -21.84 1.66 8.08
N GLU A 180 -21.12 0.95 8.96
CA GLU A 180 -21.53 0.73 10.36
C GLU A 180 -21.79 2.05 11.12
N VAL A 181 -20.91 3.03 10.98
CA VAL A 181 -21.05 4.34 11.66
C VAL A 181 -22.29 5.08 11.16
N VAL A 182 -22.50 5.10 9.85
CA VAL A 182 -23.61 5.80 9.21
C VAL A 182 -24.96 5.12 9.48
N ASP A 183 -24.95 3.80 9.68
CA ASP A 183 -26.11 3.00 10.10
C ASP A 183 -26.47 3.17 11.59
N GLY A 184 -25.79 4.07 12.30
CA GLY A 184 -26.15 4.49 13.66
C GLY A 184 -25.20 4.03 14.76
N ASN A 185 -24.09 3.33 14.46
CA ASN A 185 -23.04 3.06 15.43
C ASN A 185 -22.15 4.30 15.66
N LEU A 186 -22.73 5.34 16.26
CA LEU A 186 -22.08 6.64 16.51
C LEU A 186 -21.22 6.68 17.79
N ARG A 187 -20.82 5.53 18.33
CA ARG A 187 -19.91 5.48 19.47
C ARG A 187 -18.58 6.15 19.08
N PRO A 188 -17.99 7.02 19.93
CA PRO A 188 -16.73 7.69 19.59
C PRO A 188 -15.61 6.75 19.16
N SER A 189 -15.55 5.55 19.72
CA SER A 189 -14.60 4.51 19.32
C SER A 189 -14.82 4.01 17.90
N ALA A 190 -16.07 3.81 17.46
CA ALA A 190 -16.39 3.35 16.11
C ALA A 190 -16.08 4.42 15.04
N VAL A 191 -16.38 5.69 15.34
CA VAL A 191 -16.02 6.82 14.47
C VAL A 191 -14.51 6.96 14.34
N THR A 192 -13.78 6.80 15.44
CA THR A 192 -12.31 6.85 15.45
C THR A 192 -11.72 5.68 14.66
N GLU A 193 -12.22 4.47 14.88
CA GLU A 193 -11.81 3.28 14.15
C GLU A 193 -12.03 3.44 12.64
N ALA A 194 -13.22 3.88 12.21
CA ALA A 194 -13.50 4.13 10.79
C ALA A 194 -12.51 5.15 10.18
N LYS A 195 -12.18 6.21 10.93
CA LYS A 195 -11.19 7.21 10.49
C LYS A 195 -9.78 6.62 10.37
N GLU A 196 -9.35 5.83 11.35
CA GLU A 196 -8.04 5.16 11.34
C GLU A 196 -7.94 4.20 10.15
N TYR A 197 -8.96 3.38 9.91
CA TYR A 197 -8.99 2.48 8.75
C TYR A 197 -8.98 3.24 7.41
N LEU A 198 -9.67 4.38 7.29
CA LEU A 198 -9.58 5.21 6.09
C LEU A 198 -8.16 5.76 5.87
N GLN A 199 -7.45 6.14 6.93
CA GLN A 199 -6.05 6.58 6.86
C GLN A 199 -5.12 5.43 6.46
N THR A 200 -5.30 4.25 7.06
CA THR A 200 -4.55 3.04 6.72
C THR A 200 -4.84 2.59 5.28
N ALA A 201 -6.07 2.72 4.80
CA ALA A 201 -6.44 2.40 3.43
C ALA A 201 -5.72 3.29 2.40
N GLN A 202 -5.56 4.59 2.71
CA GLN A 202 -4.77 5.50 1.87
C GLN A 202 -3.29 5.09 1.81
N SER A 203 -2.68 4.75 2.95
CA SER A 203 -1.28 4.31 2.97
C SER A 203 -1.08 2.94 2.30
N ALA A 204 -2.01 2.01 2.46
CA ALA A 204 -1.96 0.69 1.82
C ALA A 204 -1.89 0.78 0.29
N SER A 205 -2.59 1.76 -0.29
CA SER A 205 -2.55 2.05 -1.73
C SER A 205 -1.15 2.44 -2.21
N ILE A 206 -0.45 3.24 -1.41
CA ILE A 206 0.93 3.66 -1.69
C ILE A 206 1.86 2.45 -1.58
N PHE A 207 1.65 1.57 -0.59
CA PHE A 207 2.46 0.37 -0.42
C PHE A 207 2.27 -0.65 -1.54
N CYS A 208 1.07 -0.77 -2.12
CA CYS A 208 0.83 -1.55 -3.33
C CYS A 208 1.73 -1.08 -4.48
N ALA A 209 1.68 0.21 -4.81
CA ALA A 209 2.53 0.80 -5.86
C ALA A 209 4.02 0.62 -5.55
N ALA A 210 4.44 0.96 -4.32
CA ALA A 210 5.82 0.84 -3.88
C ALA A 210 6.35 -0.60 -3.97
N GLY A 211 5.51 -1.61 -3.70
CA GLY A 211 5.85 -3.02 -3.87
C GLY A 211 6.19 -3.37 -5.32
N PHE A 212 5.40 -2.88 -6.28
CA PHE A 212 5.69 -3.06 -7.70
C PHE A 212 6.96 -2.34 -8.15
N PHE A 213 7.18 -1.11 -7.68
CA PHE A 213 8.42 -0.37 -7.95
C PHE A 213 9.66 -1.11 -7.44
N ASP A 214 9.61 -1.64 -6.22
CA ASP A 214 10.70 -2.42 -5.62
C ASP A 214 10.95 -3.73 -6.38
N ALA A 215 9.88 -4.46 -6.75
CA ALA A 215 9.98 -5.69 -7.55
C ALA A 215 10.57 -5.43 -8.95
N ALA A 216 10.16 -4.36 -9.61
CA ALA A 216 10.70 -3.95 -10.90
C ALA A 216 12.18 -3.55 -10.80
N ALA A 217 12.55 -2.76 -9.78
CA ALA A 217 13.93 -2.34 -9.54
C ALA A 217 14.86 -3.56 -9.29
N LYS A 218 14.42 -4.51 -8.47
CA LYS A 218 15.15 -5.78 -8.21
C LYS A 218 15.31 -6.64 -9.48
N SER A 219 14.41 -6.47 -10.44
CA SER A 219 14.44 -7.18 -11.72
C SER A 219 15.19 -6.43 -12.83
N GLY A 220 15.73 -5.24 -12.54
CA GLY A 220 16.41 -4.39 -13.52
C GLY A 220 15.48 -3.82 -14.61
N ILE A 221 14.17 -3.82 -14.35
CA ILE A 221 13.12 -3.25 -15.21
C ILE A 221 13.07 -1.74 -14.98
N ASP A 222 12.95 -0.94 -16.05
CA ASP A 222 12.84 0.51 -15.90
C ASP A 222 11.56 0.88 -15.14
N THR A 223 11.73 1.57 -14.02
CA THR A 223 10.63 1.97 -13.13
C THR A 223 9.82 3.15 -13.65
N LYS A 224 10.31 3.85 -14.69
CA LYS A 224 9.57 4.98 -15.28
C LYS A 224 8.20 4.57 -15.82
N MET A 225 8.03 3.30 -16.19
CA MET A 225 6.78 2.75 -16.73
C MET A 225 5.62 2.75 -15.72
N PHE A 226 5.91 2.85 -14.42
CA PHE A 226 4.90 2.81 -13.36
C PHE A 226 4.54 4.19 -12.81
N LYS A 227 5.22 5.26 -13.26
CA LYS A 227 4.83 6.64 -12.95
C LYS A 227 3.67 6.99 -13.88
N GLY A 228 2.43 6.77 -13.42
CA GLY A 228 1.25 7.19 -14.17
C GLY A 228 1.41 8.61 -14.69
N GLU A 229 1.22 8.79 -15.99
CA GLU A 229 1.25 10.09 -16.68
C GLU A 229 0.12 11.01 -16.20
#